data_AF-A0A507ZHN0-F1
#
_entry.id   AF-A0A507ZHN0-F1
#
_cell.length_a   1.000
_cell.length_b   1.000
_cell.length_c   1.000
_cell.angle_alpha   90.00
_cell.angle_beta   90.00
_cell.angle_gamma   90.00
#
_symmetry.space_group_name_H-M   'P 1'
#
loop_
_entity.id
_entity.type
_entity.pdbx_description
1 polymer ?
#
loop_
_entity_poly.entity_id
_entity_poly.type
_entity_poly.pdbx_seq_one_letter_code
_entity_poly.pdbx_strand_id
1 'polypeptide(L)'
;MERKKVIRIIIALVLFLFAAVTLFMSSAVLFDWFGIRAKQGNFVPFIVKTNLTAGVLYLLVLYGFLKSEKWAFWVMLTVALILLYAFGLFYIHIHTGGLYENKTIAAMAFRILLTLIISGFIYINLNKRT
;
A
#
# COMPACT_ATOMS: atom_id res chain seq x y z
N MET A 1 25.08 17.11 1.42
CA MET A 1 25.04 15.63 1.33
C MET A 1 24.06 15.04 2.35
N GLU A 2 24.10 15.52 3.60
CA GLU A 2 23.22 15.09 4.71
C GLU A 2 21.71 15.11 4.42
N ARG A 3 21.15 16.21 3.90
CA ARG A 3 19.69 16.31 3.62
C ARG A 3 19.14 15.20 2.73
N LYS A 4 19.87 14.81 1.67
CA LYS A 4 19.42 13.76 0.74
C LYS A 4 19.41 12.38 1.41
N LYS A 5 20.38 12.13 2.29
CA LYS A 5 20.49 10.88 3.07
C LYS A 5 19.35 10.79 4.09
N VAL A 6 19.06 11.89 4.80
CA VAL A 6 17.95 11.99 5.75
C VAL A 6 16.60 11.74 5.05
N ILE A 7 16.33 12.40 3.92
CA ILE A 7 15.09 12.20 3.15
C ILE A 7 14.92 10.72 2.75
N ARG A 8 16.00 10.07 2.29
CA ARG A 8 15.97 8.66 1.91
C ARG A 8 15.62 7.76 3.10
N ILE A 9 16.22 8.00 4.26
CA ILE A 9 15.94 7.24 5.49
C ILE A 9 14.48 7.43 5.90
N ILE A 10 13.97 8.66 5.87
CA ILE A 10 12.56 8.96 6.19
C ILE A 10 11.63 8.18 5.25
N ILE A 11 11.86 8.22 3.93
CA ILE A 11 11.05 7.47 2.96
C ILE A 11 11.09 5.97 3.25
N ALA A 12 12.27 5.41 3.52
CA ALA A 12 12.41 3.99 3.85
C ALA A 12 11.67 3.62 5.13
N LEU A 13 11.75 4.44 6.17
CA LEU A 13 11.01 4.24 7.43
C LEU A 13 9.50 4.32 7.22
N VAL A 14 9.02 5.33 6.50
CA VAL A 14 7.60 5.48 6.16
C VAL A 14 7.10 4.27 5.39
N LEU A 15 7.84 3.83 4.37
CA LEU A 15 7.48 2.67 3.56
C LEU A 15 7.47 1.39 4.39
N PHE A 16 8.45 1.19 5.28
CA PHE A 16 8.50 0.05 6.20
C PHE A 16 7.29 0.03 7.14
N LEU A 17 7.03 1.13 7.85
CA LEU A 17 5.92 1.24 8.79
C LEU A 17 4.58 1.04 8.09
N PHE A 18 4.42 1.63 6.90
CA PHE A 18 3.22 1.49 6.11
C PHE A 18 2.98 0.05 5.64
N ALA A 19 4.04 -0.64 5.18
CA ALA A 19 3.97 -2.04 4.80
C ALA A 19 3.63 -2.93 6.00
N ALA A 20 4.30 -2.72 7.14
CA ALA A 20 4.07 -3.48 8.36
C ALA A 20 2.64 -3.34 8.88
N VAL A 21 2.14 -2.11 8.99
CA VAL A 21 0.74 -1.84 9.41
C VAL A 21 -0.25 -2.44 8.41
N THR A 22 0.00 -2.32 7.10
CA THR A 22 -0.89 -2.88 6.08
C THR A 22 -0.96 -4.40 6.14
N LEU A 23 0.19 -5.07 6.30
CA LEU A 23 0.26 -6.51 6.46
C LEU A 23 -0.43 -6.97 7.74
N PHE A 24 -0.13 -6.32 8.86
CA PHE A 24 -0.72 -6.64 10.15
C PHE A 24 -2.25 -6.50 10.11
N MET A 25 -2.77 -5.35 9.66
CA MET A 25 -4.21 -5.13 9.59
C MET A 25 -4.89 -6.09 8.63
N SER A 26 -4.31 -6.36 7.46
CA SER A 26 -4.95 -7.23 6.46
C SER A 26 -4.94 -8.69 6.89
N SER A 27 -3.83 -9.17 7.46
CA SER A 27 -3.72 -10.52 8.01
C SER A 27 -4.62 -10.70 9.23
N ALA A 28 -4.67 -9.72 10.14
CA ALA A 28 -5.53 -9.77 11.31
C ALA A 28 -7.02 -9.87 10.95
N VAL A 29 -7.47 -9.18 9.90
CA VAL A 29 -8.86 -9.30 9.43
C VAL A 29 -9.11 -10.64 8.73
N LEU A 30 -8.17 -11.10 7.90
CA LEU A 30 -8.31 -12.35 7.14
C LEU A 30 -8.26 -13.59 8.02
N PHE A 31 -7.37 -13.62 9.00
CA PHE A 31 -7.18 -14.76 9.90
C PHE A 31 -7.89 -14.57 11.25
N ASP A 32 -8.64 -13.48 11.41
CA ASP A 32 -9.37 -13.13 12.63
C ASP A 32 -8.50 -13.08 13.90
N TRP A 33 -7.31 -12.50 13.76
CA TRP A 33 -6.42 -12.31 14.91
C TRP A 33 -7.03 -11.30 15.87
N PHE A 34 -6.98 -11.63 17.17
CA PHE A 34 -7.40 -10.73 18.25
C PHE A 34 -8.87 -10.24 18.12
N GLY A 35 -9.72 -10.98 17.40
CA GLY A 35 -11.12 -10.59 17.15
C GLY A 35 -11.27 -9.30 16.33
N ILE A 36 -10.24 -8.93 15.57
CA ILE A 36 -10.23 -7.69 14.77
C ILE A 36 -11.31 -7.71 13.68
N ARG A 37 -11.67 -8.89 13.17
CA ARG A 37 -12.70 -9.03 12.13
C ARG A 37 -14.04 -8.44 12.57
N ALA A 38 -14.46 -8.70 13.81
CA ALA A 38 -15.70 -8.16 14.37
C ALA A 38 -15.68 -6.63 14.49
N LYS A 39 -14.51 -6.03 14.78
CA LYS A 39 -14.33 -4.57 14.88
C LYS A 39 -14.32 -3.89 13.51
N GLN A 40 -13.93 -4.62 12.47
CA GLN A 40 -13.88 -4.13 11.10
C GLN A 40 -15.29 -3.95 10.51
N GLY A 41 -16.28 -4.70 10.97
CA GLY A 41 -17.66 -4.64 10.49
C GLY A 41 -17.81 -5.26 9.09
N ASN A 42 -18.52 -4.56 8.20
CA ASN A 42 -18.78 -5.01 6.83
C ASN A 42 -17.57 -4.76 5.92
N PHE A 43 -16.47 -5.48 6.15
CA PHE A 43 -15.31 -5.40 5.28
C PHE A 43 -15.51 -6.22 4.01
N VAL A 44 -14.93 -5.73 2.91
CA VAL A 44 -15.00 -6.39 1.61
C VAL A 44 -13.81 -7.36 1.47
N PRO A 45 -14.01 -8.69 1.40
CA PRO A 45 -12.91 -9.65 1.50
C PRO A 45 -11.86 -9.53 0.40
N PHE A 46 -12.26 -9.23 -0.84
CA PHE A 46 -11.30 -9.08 -1.93
C PHE A 46 -10.39 -7.85 -1.73
N ILE A 47 -10.91 -6.77 -1.13
CA ILE A 47 -10.11 -5.58 -0.80
C ILE A 47 -9.04 -5.93 0.24
N VAL A 48 -9.38 -6.72 1.24
CA VAL A 48 -8.42 -7.14 2.27
C VAL A 48 -7.34 -8.04 1.68
N LYS A 49 -7.70 -8.97 0.78
CA LYS A 49 -6.73 -9.79 0.04
C LYS A 49 -5.80 -8.94 -0.81
N THR A 50 -6.33 -7.98 -1.56
CA THR A 50 -5.53 -7.03 -2.35
C THR A 50 -4.59 -6.22 -1.47
N ASN A 51 -5.06 -5.73 -0.31
CA ASN A 51 -4.24 -4.97 0.63
C ASN A 51 -3.11 -5.83 1.23
N LEU A 52 -3.38 -7.10 1.53
CA LEU A 52 -2.34 -8.02 1.99
C LEU A 52 -1.25 -8.19 0.93
N THR A 53 -1.63 -8.43 -0.33
CA THR A 53 -0.70 -8.55 -1.46
C THR A 53 0.11 -7.27 -1.66
N ALA A 54 -0.54 -6.10 -1.60
CA ALA A 54 0.14 -4.81 -1.69
C ALA A 54 1.16 -4.63 -0.55
N GLY A 55 0.81 -5.05 0.67
CA GLY A 55 1.70 -5.06 1.83
C GLY A 55 3.01 -5.82 1.58
N VAL A 56 2.94 -7.01 0.97
CA VAL A 56 4.12 -7.81 0.60
C VAL A 56 4.94 -7.09 -0.46
N LEU A 57 4.29 -6.55 -1.49
CA LEU A 57 4.96 -5.82 -2.56
C LEU A 57 5.64 -4.54 -2.05
N TYR A 58 5.08 -3.85 -1.05
CA TYR A 58 5.75 -2.70 -0.43
C TYR A 58 7.06 -3.08 0.27
N LEU A 59 7.13 -4.25 0.92
CA LEU A 59 8.39 -4.74 1.48
C LEU A 59 9.41 -5.05 0.39
N LEU A 60 8.97 -5.60 -0.74
CA LEU A 60 9.82 -5.83 -1.90
C LEU A 60 10.34 -4.49 -2.47
N VAL A 61 9.48 -3.49 -2.60
CA VAL A 61 9.86 -2.12 -3.00
C VAL A 61 10.85 -1.51 -2.00
N LEU A 62 10.66 -1.70 -0.69
CA LEU A 62 11.58 -1.23 0.33
C LEU A 62 12.98 -1.83 0.14
N TYR A 63 13.06 -3.13 -0.09
CA TYR A 63 14.32 -3.81 -0.37
C TYR A 63 15.02 -3.23 -1.61
N GLY A 64 14.30 -3.12 -2.73
CA GLY A 64 14.83 -2.53 -3.97
C GLY A 64 15.24 -1.06 -3.78
N PHE A 65 14.45 -0.28 -3.05
CA PHE A 65 14.73 1.13 -2.76
C PHE A 65 15.99 1.31 -1.92
N LEU A 66 16.22 0.47 -0.91
CA LEU A 66 17.44 0.49 -0.09
C LEU A 66 18.68 0.11 -0.92
N LYS A 67 18.53 -0.83 -1.86
CA LYS A 67 19.58 -1.21 -2.81
C LYS A 67 19.76 -0.23 -3.97
N SER A 68 18.86 0.75 -4.13
CA SER A 68 18.85 1.73 -5.24
C SER A 68 18.56 1.10 -6.60
N GLU A 69 17.78 0.03 -6.61
CA GLU A 69 17.45 -0.72 -7.81
C GLU A 69 16.33 -0.07 -8.62
N LYS A 70 16.49 -0.03 -9.96
CA LYS A 70 15.49 0.58 -10.86
C LYS A 70 14.15 -0.14 -10.85
N TRP A 71 14.15 -1.45 -10.60
CA TRP A 71 12.92 -2.25 -10.58
C TRP A 71 11.98 -1.86 -9.43
N ALA A 72 12.48 -1.22 -8.35
CA ALA A 72 11.65 -0.79 -7.23
C ALA A 72 10.54 0.19 -7.65
N PHE A 73 10.85 1.07 -8.62
CA PHE A 73 9.86 1.98 -9.20
C PHE A 73 8.75 1.22 -9.94
N TRP A 74 9.12 0.28 -10.79
CA TRP A 74 8.17 -0.50 -11.58
C TRP A 74 7.26 -1.36 -10.71
N VAL A 75 7.81 -2.00 -9.68
CA VAL A 75 7.00 -2.76 -8.71
C VAL A 75 6.03 -1.83 -7.97
N MET A 76 6.48 -0.65 -7.52
CA MET A 76 5.61 0.32 -6.84
C MET A 76 4.48 0.83 -7.74
N LEU A 77 4.78 1.05 -9.03
CA LEU A 77 3.78 1.44 -10.02
C LEU A 77 2.75 0.32 -10.25
N THR A 78 3.19 -0.94 -10.36
CA THR A 78 2.29 -2.10 -10.44
C THR A 78 1.37 -2.18 -9.22
N VAL A 79 1.88 -1.90 -8.01
CA VAL A 79 1.02 -1.84 -6.80
C VAL A 79 -0.05 -0.77 -6.92
N ALA A 80 0.31 0.44 -7.40
CA ALA A 80 -0.67 1.51 -7.61
C ALA A 80 -1.78 1.10 -8.58
N LEU A 81 -1.42 0.43 -9.68
CA LEU A 81 -2.39 -0.06 -10.68
C LEU A 81 -3.31 -1.14 -10.10
N ILE A 82 -2.77 -2.09 -9.32
CA ILE A 82 -3.56 -3.11 -8.62
C ILE A 82 -4.57 -2.47 -7.66
N LEU A 83 -4.14 -1.44 -6.92
CA LEU A 83 -5.02 -0.73 -5.99
C LEU A 83 -6.11 0.07 -6.70
N LEU A 84 -5.78 0.75 -7.80
CA LEU A 84 -6.75 1.46 -8.64
C LEU A 84 -7.79 0.49 -9.23
N TYR A 85 -7.34 -0.66 -9.74
CA TYR A 85 -8.22 -1.70 -10.25
C TYR A 85 -9.16 -2.23 -9.16
N ALA A 86 -8.62 -2.58 -7.99
CA ALA A 86 -9.44 -3.02 -6.86
C ALA A 86 -10.41 -1.95 -6.37
N PHE A 87 -10.01 -0.68 -6.41
CA PHE A 87 -10.90 0.44 -6.07
C PHE A 87 -12.04 0.60 -7.08
N GLY A 88 -11.79 0.41 -8.38
CA GLY A 88 -12.82 0.37 -9.41
C GLY A 88 -13.82 -0.77 -9.20
N LEU A 89 -13.33 -1.98 -8.88
CA LEU A 89 -14.20 -3.11 -8.53
C LEU A 89 -15.02 -2.83 -7.26
N PHE A 90 -14.41 -2.17 -6.27
CA PHE A 90 -15.09 -1.79 -5.03
C PHE A 90 -16.18 -0.75 -5.28
N TYR A 91 -15.95 0.20 -6.17
CA TYR A 91 -16.98 1.15 -6.60
C TYR A 91 -18.18 0.43 -7.22
N ILE A 92 -17.96 -0.53 -8.12
CA ILE A 92 -19.03 -1.36 -8.70
C ILE A 92 -19.75 -2.16 -7.60
N HIS A 93 -19.02 -2.72 -6.63
CA HIS A 93 -19.61 -3.46 -5.51
C HIS A 93 -20.54 -2.58 -4.67
N ILE A 94 -20.17 -1.33 -4.41
CA ILE A 94 -21.03 -0.37 -3.68
C ILE A 94 -22.30 -0.08 -4.49
N HIS A 95 -22.17 0.20 -5.79
CA HIS A 95 -23.31 0.53 -6.65
C HIS A 95 -24.25 -0.63 -6.95
N THR A 96 -23.82 -1.87 -6.69
CA THR A 96 -24.64 -3.09 -6.80
C THR A 96 -25.29 -3.48 -5.47
N GLY A 97 -25.19 -2.63 -4.44
CA GLY A 97 -25.81 -2.87 -3.12
C GLY A 97 -24.94 -3.68 -2.15
N GLY A 98 -23.65 -3.84 -2.45
CA GLY A 98 -22.70 -4.54 -1.59
C GLY A 98 -22.48 -3.85 -0.25
N LEU A 99 -22.37 -4.63 0.83
CA LEU A 99 -22.10 -4.10 2.16
C LEU A 99 -20.66 -3.59 2.24
N TYR A 100 -20.50 -2.39 2.79
CA TYR A 100 -19.20 -1.77 2.97
C TYR A 100 -19.18 -0.83 4.16
N GLU A 101 -17.98 -0.46 4.57
CA GLU A 101 -17.73 0.58 5.57
C GLU A 101 -17.15 1.82 4.89
N ASN A 102 -17.62 3.02 5.25
CA ASN A 102 -17.06 4.29 4.75
C ASN A 102 -15.54 4.41 5.03
N LYS A 103 -15.08 3.77 6.10
CA LYS A 103 -13.67 3.65 6.50
C LYS A 103 -12.83 2.99 5.39
N THR A 104 -13.41 2.05 4.64
CA THR A 104 -12.73 1.35 3.54
C THR A 104 -12.46 2.28 2.35
N ILE A 105 -13.39 3.19 2.03
CA ILE A 105 -13.19 4.20 0.97
C ILE A 105 -12.00 5.09 1.32
N ALA A 106 -12.00 5.67 2.53
CA ALA A 106 -10.91 6.52 3.01
C ALA A 106 -9.57 5.77 3.05
N ALA A 107 -9.57 4.52 3.53
CA ALA A 107 -8.36 3.71 3.61
C ALA A 107 -7.79 3.36 2.22
N MET A 108 -8.65 3.06 1.24
CA MET A 108 -8.24 2.80 -0.14
C MET A 108 -7.65 4.04 -0.82
N ALA A 109 -8.33 5.19 -0.69
CA ALA A 109 -7.86 6.46 -1.23
C ALA A 109 -6.49 6.84 -0.64
N PHE A 110 -6.33 6.73 0.68
CA PHE A 110 -5.06 6.96 1.37
C PHE A 110 -3.94 6.05 0.83
N ARG A 111 -4.22 4.75 0.66
CA ARG A 111 -3.24 3.79 0.11
C ARG A 111 -2.78 4.18 -1.29
N ILE A 112 -3.71 4.50 -2.18
CA ILE A 112 -3.39 4.86 -3.56
C ILE A 112 -2.53 6.13 -3.58
N LEU A 113 -2.96 7.17 -2.86
CA LEU A 113 -2.22 8.44 -2.79
C LEU A 113 -0.81 8.25 -2.24
N LEU A 114 -0.67 7.55 -1.11
CA LEU A 114 0.64 7.32 -0.51
C LEU A 114 1.55 6.49 -1.44
N THR A 115 0.99 5.49 -2.12
CA THR A 115 1.73 4.66 -3.08
C THR A 115 2.27 5.50 -4.24
N LEU A 116 1.44 6.36 -4.83
CA LEU A 116 1.84 7.23 -5.92
C LEU A 116 2.89 8.26 -5.48
N ILE A 117 2.74 8.84 -4.29
CA ILE A 117 3.71 9.78 -3.72
C ILE A 117 5.07 9.09 -3.55
N ILE A 118 5.11 7.91 -2.92
CA ILE A 118 6.36 7.16 -2.73
C ILE A 118 6.95 6.73 -4.07
N SER A 119 6.12 6.29 -5.03
CA SER A 119 6.58 5.96 -6.39
C SER A 119 7.29 7.13 -7.06
N GLY A 120 6.73 8.35 -6.97
CA GLY A 120 7.37 9.57 -7.45
C GLY A 120 8.71 9.85 -6.76
N PHE A 121 8.78 9.67 -5.44
CA PHE A 121 10.05 9.81 -4.71
C PHE A 121 11.11 8.78 -5.13
N ILE A 122 10.72 7.52 -5.35
CA ILE A 122 11.62 6.46 -5.84
C ILE A 122 12.15 6.83 -7.22
N TYR A 123 11.28 7.27 -8.14
CA TYR A 123 11.65 7.72 -9.48
C TYR A 123 12.68 8.85 -9.45
N ILE A 124 12.42 9.91 -8.66
CA ILE A 124 13.32 11.05 -8.50
C ILE A 124 14.66 10.64 -7.87
N ASN A 125 14.66 9.68 -6.94
CA ASN A 125 15.89 9.20 -6.30
C ASN A 125 16.78 8.42 -7.29
N LEU A 126 16.17 7.56 -8.11
CA LEU A 126 16.87 6.74 -9.10
C LEU A 126 17.46 7.59 -10.23
N ASN A 127 16.69 8.54 -10.77
CA ASN A 127 17.14 9.40 -11.88
C ASN A 127 18.27 10.37 -11.48
N LYS A 128 18.46 10.61 -10.18
CA LYS A 128 19.57 11.42 -9.65
C LYS A 128 20.89 10.64 -9.49
N ARG A 129 20.89 9.32 -9.74
CA ARG A 129 22.07 8.45 -9.59
C ARG A 129 22.63 7.90 -10.91
N THR A 130 21.85 7.94 -11.98
CA THR A 130 22.29 7.74 -13.37
C THR A 130 22.82 9.04 -13.93
#